data_AF-A0A6P0X0C3-F1
#
_entry.id   AF-A0A6P0X0C3-F1
#
_cell.length_a   1.000
_cell.length_b   1.000
_cell.length_c   1.000
_cell.angle_alpha   90.00
_cell.angle_beta   90.00
_cell.angle_gamma   90.00
#
_symmetry.space_group_name_H-M   'P 1'
#
loop_
_entity.id
_entity.type
_entity.pdbx_description
1 polymer ?
#
loop_
_entity_poly.entity_id
_entity_poly.type
_entity_poly.pdbx_seq_one_letter_code
_entity_poly.pdbx_strand_id
1 'polypeptide(L)' 'MLGLDRITFNPRIMAGQACIRGMRVPVSLILNLVANGKTVEE' A
#
# COMPACT_ATOMS: atom_id res chain seq x y z
N MET A 1 -13.20 -11.99 2.02
CA MET A 1 -12.46 -10.85 1.45
C MET A 1 -11.08 -11.38 1.08
N LEU A 2 -10.53 -11.08 -0.11
CA LEU A 2 -9.19 -11.58 -0.52
C LEU A 2 -8.20 -11.38 0.64
N GLY A 3 -7.36 -12.38 0.92
CA GLY A 3 -6.46 -12.47 2.09
C GLY A 3 -5.37 -11.39 2.16
N LEU A 4 -5.77 -10.13 2.18
CA LEU A 4 -4.95 -8.93 2.20
C LEU A 4 -5.00 -8.31 3.61
N ASP A 5 -4.59 -9.07 4.61
CA ASP A 5 -4.71 -8.70 6.02
C ASP A 5 -4.00 -7.38 6.37
N ARG A 6 -2.97 -7.02 5.59
CA ARG A 6 -2.16 -5.81 5.76
C ARG A 6 -2.67 -4.59 5.01
N ILE A 7 -3.73 -4.71 4.19
CA ILE A 7 -4.24 -3.62 3.35
C ILE A 7 -5.60 -3.15 3.88
N THR A 8 -5.81 -1.84 3.84
CA THR A 8 -7.08 -1.18 4.18
C THR A 8 -7.56 -0.28 3.06
N PHE A 9 -8.88 -0.16 2.95
CA PHE A 9 -9.55 0.76 2.04
C PHE A 9 -10.44 1.67 2.88
N ASN A 10 -10.19 2.97 2.86
CA ASN A 10 -11.00 3.93 3.60
C ASN A 10 -11.26 5.16 2.72
N PRO A 11 -12.51 5.41 2.28
CA PRO A 11 -12.84 6.55 1.44
C PRO A 11 -12.45 7.91 2.02
N ARG A 12 -12.32 8.01 3.36
CA ARG A 12 -11.93 9.24 4.06
C ARG A 12 -10.41 9.44 4.15
N ILE A 13 -9.61 8.47 3.71
CA ILE A 13 -8.14 8.51 3.78
C ILE A 13 -7.59 8.30 2.38
N MET A 14 -6.68 9.17 1.93
CA MET A 14 -6.00 9.06 0.64
C MET A 14 -6.97 8.76 -0.53
N ALA A 15 -8.11 9.46 -0.57
CA ALA A 15 -9.15 9.30 -1.59
C ALA A 15 -9.67 7.86 -1.79
N GLY A 16 -9.63 7.01 -0.75
CA GLY A 16 -10.09 5.62 -0.85
C GLY A 16 -9.08 4.65 -1.44
N GLN A 17 -7.83 5.06 -1.64
CA GLN A 17 -6.78 4.18 -2.14
C GLN A 17 -6.51 3.00 -1.18
N ALA A 18 -5.95 1.93 -1.75
CA ALA A 18 -5.39 0.83 -0.98
C ALA A 18 -4.18 1.33 -0.18
N CYS A 19 -4.27 1.31 1.14
CA CYS A 19 -3.22 1.74 2.04
C CYS A 19 -2.77 0.61 2.95
N ILE A 20 -1.48 0.61 3.33
CA ILE A 20 -0.99 -0.29 4.37
C ILE A 20 -1.69 0.04 5.69
N ARG A 21 -2.24 -0.97 6.36
CA ARG A 21 -3.02 -0.82 7.60
C ARG A 21 -2.20 -0.08 8.66
N GLY A 22 -2.79 0.97 9.23
CA GLY A 22 -2.14 1.78 10.28
C GLY A 22 -1.12 2.79 9.73
N MET A 23 -0.92 2.86 8.41
CA MET A 23 -0.01 3.79 7.76
C MET A 23 -0.77 4.63 6.72
N ARG A 24 -0.24 5.81 6.40
CA ARG A 24 -0.72 6.64 5.26
C ARG A 24 0.16 6.44 4.04
N VAL A 25 0.42 5.16 3.72
CA VAL A 25 1.28 4.75 2.61
C VAL A 25 0.43 3.97 1.60
N PRO A 26 0.25 4.50 0.38
CA PRO A 26 -0.43 3.78 -0.70
C PRO A 26 0.35 2.54 -1.13
N VAL A 27 -0.36 1.45 -1.40
CA VAL A 27 0.25 0.23 -1.97
C VAL A 27 0.85 0.51 -3.35
N SER A 28 0.26 1.42 -4.13
CA SER A 28 0.80 1.84 -5.43
C SER A 28 2.20 2.43 -5.35
N LEU A 29 2.53 3.15 -4.27
CA LEU A 29 3.88 3.70 -4.07
C LEU A 29 4.89 2.57 -3.89
N ILE A 30 4.57 1.58 -3.05
CA ILE A 30 5.43 0.41 -2.82
C ILE A 30 5.63 -0.36 -4.13
N LEU A 31 4.55 -0.61 -4.87
CA LEU A 31 4.62 -1.30 -6.16
C LEU A 31 5.49 -0.53 -7.18
N ASN A 32 5.41 0.79 -7.21
CA ASN A 32 6.26 1.62 -8.06
C ASN A 32 7.75 1.49 -7.68
N LEU A 33 8.07 1.46 -6.39
CA LEU A 33 9.45 1.27 -5.93
C LEU A 33 9.99 -0.10 -6.37
N VAL A 34 9.21 -1.17 -6.14
CA VAL A 34 9.55 -2.53 -6.57
C VAL A 34 9.72 -2.60 -8.09
N ALA A 35 8.83 -1.96 -8.85
CA ALA A 35 8.94 -1.88 -10.31
C ALA A 35 10.20 -1.15 -10.79
N ASN A 36 10.72 -0.21 -9.99
CA ASN A 36 11.98 0.49 -10.24
C ASN A 36 13.21 -0.24 -9.64
N GLY A 37 13.08 -1.51 -9.26
CA GLY A 37 14.20 -2.33 -8.81
C GLY A 37 14.60 -2.16 -7.35
N LYS A 38 13.74 -1.53 -6.52
CA LYS A 38 13.97 -1.48 -5.08
C LYS A 38 13.74 -2.85 -4.44
N THR A 39 14.73 -3.34 -3.70
CA THR A 39 14.66 -4.56 -2.90
C THR A 39 14.06 -4.30 -1.53
N VAL A 40 13.64 -5.37 -0.84
CA VAL A 40 13.14 -5.26 0.54
C VAL A 40 14.29 -4.97 1.51
N GLU A 41 15.48 -5.46 1.20
CA GLU A 41 16.71 -5.09 1.87
C GLU A 41 17.19 -3.71 1.39
N GLU A 42 16.85 -2.67 2.14
CA GLU A 42 17.51 -1.35 2.19
C GLU A 42 17.41 -0.77 3.62
#